data_AF-A0A6M1SLW0-F1
#
_entry.id   AF-A0A6M1SLW0-F1
#
_cell.length_a   1.000
_cell.length_b   1.000
_cell.length_c   1.000
_cell.angle_alpha   90.00
_cell.angle_beta   90.00
_cell.angle_gamma   90.00
#
_symmetry.space_group_name_H-M   'P 1'
#
loop_
_entity.id
_entity.type
_entity.pdbx_description
1 polymer ?
#
loop_
_entity_poly.entity_id
_entity_poly.type
_entity_poly.pdbx_seq_one_letter_code
_entity_poly.pdbx_strand_id
1 'polypeptide(L)'
;MRAGDIYSPAGFSHAVLIHQNHQPLEVHLGIRVAGRSGVEHEMDVVALDGAEAIAARRDRRAPSWRHVRVHAECKVYADKLSLPLGRQMWGLSADCRLRLKGGLVSNAGRTDSISNLLGKHGTYYRSDVEPNTPGMFELDRDLRDRFERI
;
A
#
# COMPACT_ATOMS: atom_id res chain seq x y z
N MET A 1 -14.63 2.44 -7.94
CA MET A 1 -14.41 0.98 -7.85
C MET A 1 -14.60 0.63 -6.39
N ARG A 2 -15.56 -0.23 -6.02
CA ARG A 2 -15.70 -0.64 -4.62
C ARG A 2 -14.51 -1.55 -4.29
N ALA A 3 -13.86 -1.31 -3.16
CA ALA A 3 -12.89 -2.21 -2.55
C ALA A 3 -13.29 -3.67 -2.78
N GLY A 4 -12.41 -4.43 -3.39
CA GLY A 4 -12.66 -5.80 -3.79
C GLY A 4 -12.19 -6.78 -2.75
N ASP A 5 -12.95 -7.85 -2.61
CA ASP A 5 -12.38 -9.10 -2.16
C ASP A 5 -11.47 -9.64 -3.27
N ILE A 6 -10.30 -10.17 -2.93
CA ILE A 6 -9.33 -10.71 -3.90
C ILE A 6 -9.92 -11.87 -4.75
N TYR A 7 -11.01 -12.48 -4.29
CA TYR A 7 -11.76 -13.55 -4.93
C TYR A 7 -13.05 -13.06 -5.62
N SER A 8 -13.23 -11.75 -5.78
CA SER A 8 -14.42 -11.19 -6.42
C SER A 8 -14.51 -11.64 -7.89
N PRO A 9 -15.65 -12.20 -8.33
CA PRO A 9 -15.85 -12.55 -9.74
C PRO A 9 -16.01 -11.31 -10.65
N ALA A 10 -16.23 -10.13 -10.07
CA ALA A 10 -16.38 -8.88 -10.80
C ALA A 10 -15.02 -8.18 -11.00
N GLY A 11 -14.30 -8.57 -12.06
CA GLY A 11 -13.27 -7.73 -12.69
C GLY A 11 -12.08 -7.32 -11.81
N PHE A 12 -11.73 -8.11 -10.78
CA PHE A 12 -10.48 -7.94 -10.07
C PHE A 12 -9.30 -8.35 -10.98
N SER A 13 -8.26 -7.51 -11.03
CA SER A 13 -7.04 -7.75 -11.80
C SER A 13 -5.82 -7.58 -10.92
N HIS A 14 -4.76 -8.30 -11.26
CA HIS A 14 -3.48 -8.24 -10.56
C HIS A 14 -2.34 -8.37 -11.56
N ALA A 15 -1.16 -7.87 -11.18
CA ALA A 15 0.07 -8.12 -11.89
C ALA A 15 0.92 -9.11 -11.10
N VAL A 16 1.50 -10.10 -11.78
CA VAL A 16 2.46 -11.03 -11.17
C VAL A 16 3.87 -10.50 -11.43
N LEU A 17 4.63 -10.30 -10.36
CA LEU A 17 6.04 -9.93 -10.43
C LEU A 17 6.90 -11.19 -10.20
N ILE A 18 7.70 -11.54 -11.21
CA ILE A 18 8.63 -12.66 -11.15
C ILE A 18 10.04 -12.12 -11.29
N HIS A 19 10.89 -12.44 -10.33
CA HIS A 19 12.31 -12.12 -10.37
C HIS A 19 13.13 -13.38 -10.06
N GLN A 20 14.27 -13.54 -10.72
CA GLN A 20 15.14 -14.69 -10.51
C GLN A 20 15.58 -14.73 -9.04
N ASN A 21 15.47 -15.89 -8.40
CA ASN A 21 15.85 -16.14 -7.00
C ASN A 21 14.93 -15.53 -5.92
N HIS A 22 13.81 -14.88 -6.28
CA HIS A 22 12.85 -14.36 -5.31
C HIS A 22 11.49 -15.06 -5.46
N GLN A 23 10.73 -15.11 -4.37
CA GLN A 23 9.37 -15.61 -4.41
C GLN A 23 8.48 -14.68 -5.26
N PRO A 24 7.57 -15.21 -6.09
CA PRO A 24 6.66 -14.36 -6.86
C PRO A 24 5.81 -13.47 -5.95
N LEU A 25 5.62 -12.23 -6.38
CA LEU A 25 4.69 -11.30 -5.73
C LEU A 25 3.50 -11.05 -6.64
N GLU A 26 2.35 -10.74 -6.05
CA GLU A 26 1.19 -10.23 -6.77
C GLU A 26 0.88 -8.81 -6.34
N VAL A 27 0.74 -7.91 -7.30
CA VAL A 27 0.36 -6.51 -7.08
C VAL A 27 -1.13 -6.35 -7.37
N HIS A 28 -1.83 -5.76 -6.42
CA HIS A 28 -3.27 -5.62 -6.40
C HIS A 28 -3.67 -4.17 -6.21
N LEU A 29 -4.86 -3.83 -6.73
CA LEU A 29 -5.48 -2.52 -6.58
C LEU A 29 -6.78 -2.65 -5.77
N GLY A 30 -6.93 -1.83 -4.73
CA GLY A 30 -8.16 -1.68 -3.97
C GLY A 30 -8.69 -2.97 -3.36
N ILE A 31 -7.82 -3.81 -2.77
CA ILE A 31 -8.26 -5.03 -2.07
C ILE A 31 -8.28 -4.87 -0.56
N ARG A 32 -9.09 -5.68 0.12
CA ARG A 32 -9.04 -5.78 1.57
C ARG A 32 -7.92 -6.69 2.06
N VAL A 33 -7.28 -6.30 3.15
CA VAL A 33 -6.25 -7.08 3.87
C VAL A 33 -6.63 -7.15 5.35
N ALA A 34 -6.59 -8.34 5.93
CA ALA A 34 -6.86 -8.55 7.34
C ALA A 34 -5.71 -8.04 8.21
N GLY A 35 -5.97 -7.04 9.05
CA GLY A 35 -5.03 -6.48 10.02
C GLY A 35 -4.84 -7.35 11.26
N ARG A 36 -3.96 -6.92 12.18
CA ARG A 36 -3.72 -7.65 13.46
C ARG A 36 -4.93 -7.65 14.37
N SER A 37 -5.74 -6.61 14.30
CA SER A 37 -6.99 -6.47 15.04
C SER A 37 -8.09 -7.43 14.57
N GLY A 38 -7.91 -8.09 13.43
CA GLY A 38 -8.97 -8.84 12.75
C GLY A 38 -9.88 -7.97 11.89
N VAL A 39 -9.71 -6.65 11.91
CA VAL A 39 -10.40 -5.73 10.99
C VAL A 39 -9.75 -5.80 9.62
N GLU A 40 -10.57 -5.85 8.58
CA GLU A 40 -10.13 -5.75 7.20
C GLU A 40 -9.95 -4.28 6.80
N HIS A 41 -8.80 -3.97 6.20
CA HIS A 41 -8.48 -2.64 5.69
C HIS A 41 -8.38 -2.69 4.17
N GLU A 42 -9.06 -1.76 3.50
CA GLU A 42 -8.81 -1.51 2.08
C GLU A 42 -7.39 -0.96 1.89
N MET A 43 -6.68 -1.50 0.92
CA MET A 43 -5.38 -1.02 0.49
C MET A 43 -5.46 -0.62 -0.98
N ASP A 44 -5.22 0.67 -1.25
CA ASP A 44 -5.32 1.23 -2.60
C ASP A 44 -4.38 0.52 -3.58
N VAL A 45 -3.12 0.32 -3.20
CA VAL A 45 -2.14 -0.53 -3.91
C VAL A 45 -1.42 -1.42 -2.91
N VAL A 46 -1.29 -2.71 -3.20
CA VAL A 46 -0.57 -3.65 -2.32
C VAL A 46 0.15 -4.73 -3.12
N ALA A 47 1.40 -5.01 -2.75
CA ALA A 47 2.15 -6.17 -3.19
C ALA A 47 2.13 -7.25 -2.09
N LEU A 48 1.67 -8.45 -2.44
CA LEU A 48 1.54 -9.61 -1.58
C LEU A 48 2.48 -10.73 -2.00
N ASP A 49 2.82 -11.63 -1.08
CA ASP A 49 3.34 -12.95 -1.43
C ASP A 49 2.35 -13.68 -2.34
N GLY A 50 2.80 -14.15 -3.51
CA GLY A 50 1.90 -14.80 -4.49
C GLY A 50 1.21 -16.05 -3.94
N ALA A 51 1.91 -16.83 -3.10
CA ALA A 51 1.32 -18.00 -2.44
C ALA A 51 0.12 -17.64 -1.54
N GLU A 52 0.20 -16.52 -0.81
CA GLU A 52 -0.91 -16.04 0.01
C GLU A 52 -2.06 -15.52 -0.85
N ALA A 53 -1.76 -14.80 -1.93
CA ALA A 53 -2.79 -14.29 -2.83
C ALA A 53 -3.60 -15.45 -3.46
N ILE A 54 -2.93 -16.52 -3.87
CA ILE A 54 -3.55 -17.77 -4.36
C ILE A 54 -4.40 -18.42 -3.26
N ALA A 55 -3.84 -18.60 -2.06
CA ALA A 55 -4.56 -19.22 -0.95
C ALA A 55 -5.79 -18.41 -0.54
N ALA A 56 -5.67 -17.09 -0.43
CA ALA A 56 -6.77 -16.18 -0.10
C ALA A 56 -7.88 -16.24 -1.14
N ARG A 57 -7.55 -16.35 -2.43
CA ARG A 57 -8.54 -16.56 -3.50
C ARG A 57 -9.25 -17.90 -3.38
N ARG A 58 -8.49 -18.98 -3.21
CA ARG A 58 -9.03 -20.34 -3.06
C ARG A 58 -9.95 -20.46 -1.84
N ASP A 59 -9.52 -19.91 -0.72
CA ASP A 59 -10.20 -20.03 0.57
C ASP A 59 -11.26 -18.93 0.78
N ARG A 60 -11.40 -18.02 -0.19
CA ARG A 60 -12.37 -16.91 -0.18
C ARG A 60 -12.29 -16.05 1.10
N ARG A 61 -11.08 -15.62 1.44
CA ARG A 61 -10.79 -14.77 2.60
C ARG A 61 -9.91 -13.59 2.22
N ALA A 62 -9.87 -12.56 3.06
CA ALA A 62 -8.85 -11.52 2.92
C ALA A 62 -7.45 -12.12 3.18
N PRO A 63 -6.43 -11.69 2.41
CA PRO A 63 -5.04 -12.00 2.71
C PRO A 63 -4.62 -11.37 4.05
N SER A 64 -3.68 -12.02 4.73
CA SER A 64 -3.15 -11.52 6.01
C SER A 64 -2.13 -10.40 5.82
N TRP A 65 -2.16 -9.40 6.70
CA TRP A 65 -1.16 -8.33 6.78
C TRP A 65 0.30 -8.84 6.79
N ARG A 66 0.53 -10.07 7.27
CA ARG A 66 1.87 -10.68 7.34
C ARG A 66 2.53 -10.82 5.97
N HIS A 67 1.72 -10.97 4.92
CA HIS A 67 2.17 -11.16 3.55
C HIS A 67 2.23 -9.87 2.75
N VAL A 68 1.93 -8.73 3.37
CA VAL A 68 2.13 -7.41 2.76
C VAL A 68 3.64 -7.11 2.69
N ARG A 69 4.11 -6.91 1.46
CA ARG A 69 5.49 -6.57 1.15
C ARG A 69 5.66 -5.08 0.89
N VAL A 70 4.78 -4.53 0.07
CA VAL A 70 4.74 -3.09 -0.25
C VAL A 70 3.30 -2.64 -0.25
N HIS A 71 3.05 -1.41 0.20
CA HIS A 71 1.74 -0.78 0.13
C HIS A 71 1.87 0.70 -0.22
N ALA A 72 0.93 1.23 -0.99
CA ALA A 72 0.75 2.66 -1.18
C ALA A 72 -0.72 2.99 -0.98
N GLU A 73 -1.00 3.86 -0.02
CA GLU A 73 -2.31 4.47 0.17
C GLU A 73 -2.35 5.75 -0.67
N CYS A 74 -3.27 5.83 -1.62
CA CYS A 74 -3.32 6.87 -2.64
C CYS A 74 -4.46 7.85 -2.34
N LYS A 75 -4.13 9.13 -2.24
CA LYS A 75 -5.11 10.18 -1.93
C LYS A 75 -5.00 11.34 -2.91
N VAL A 76 -6.05 11.53 -3.72
CA VAL A 76 -6.15 12.64 -4.66
C VAL A 76 -6.98 13.76 -4.04
N TYR A 77 -6.40 14.95 -3.90
CA TYR A 77 -7.02 16.11 -3.27
C TYR A 77 -6.69 17.39 -4.03
N ALA A 78 -7.61 18.37 -3.99
CA ALA A 78 -7.37 19.71 -4.53
C ALA A 78 -6.53 20.57 -3.57
N ASP A 79 -6.63 20.32 -2.26
CA ASP A 79 -5.94 21.03 -1.20
C ASP A 79 -4.92 20.14 -0.49
N LYS A 80 -4.10 20.75 0.38
CA LYS A 80 -3.19 20.02 1.27
C LYS A 80 -3.94 19.00 2.12
N LEU A 81 -3.31 17.84 2.33
CA LEU A 81 -3.86 16.81 3.20
C LEU A 81 -3.88 17.27 4.66
N SER A 82 -4.96 16.93 5.36
CA SER A 82 -5.12 17.26 6.78
C SER A 82 -4.46 16.22 7.69
N LEU A 83 -4.02 16.65 8.88
CA LEU A 83 -3.42 15.76 9.88
C LEU A 83 -4.30 14.52 10.25
N PRO A 84 -5.65 14.61 10.31
CA PRO A 84 -6.51 13.44 10.44
C PRO A 84 -6.20 12.32 9.43
N LEU A 85 -5.94 12.63 8.16
CA LEU A 85 -5.57 11.62 7.15
C LEU A 85 -4.22 10.97 7.47
N GLY A 86 -3.24 11.76 7.90
CA GLY A 86 -1.96 11.24 8.38
C GLY A 86 -2.12 10.27 9.56
N ARG A 87 -3.04 10.56 10.48
CA ARG A 87 -3.36 9.66 11.61
C ARG A 87 -4.07 8.38 11.16
N GLN A 88 -4.95 8.45 10.16
CA GLN A 88 -5.59 7.26 9.58
C GLN A 88 -4.53 6.33 8.96
N MET A 89 -3.62 6.88 8.14
CA MET A 89 -2.51 6.11 7.58
C MET A 89 -1.61 5.51 8.66
N TRP A 90 -1.34 6.25 9.75
CA TRP A 90 -0.58 5.71 10.87
C TRP A 90 -1.31 4.55 11.57
N GLY A 91 -2.62 4.66 11.79
CA GLY A 91 -3.45 3.57 12.34
C GLY A 91 -3.40 2.32 11.48
N LEU A 92 -3.59 2.46 10.17
CA LEU A 92 -3.44 1.38 9.20
C LEU A 92 -2.05 0.75 9.27
N SER A 93 -0.99 1.58 9.28
CA SER A 93 0.39 1.10 9.38
C SER A 93 0.66 0.33 10.67
N ALA A 94 0.11 0.78 11.80
CA ALA A 94 0.26 0.11 13.09
C ALA A 94 -0.43 -1.26 13.10
N ASP A 95 -1.64 -1.35 12.54
CA ASP A 95 -2.41 -2.59 12.52
C ASP A 95 -1.87 -3.61 11.51
N CYS A 96 -1.37 -3.15 10.36
CA CYS A 96 -0.84 -4.02 9.29
C CYS A 96 0.70 -4.13 9.28
N ARG A 97 1.40 -3.58 10.28
CA ARG A 97 2.87 -3.52 10.38
C ARG A 97 3.57 -3.00 9.12
N LEU A 98 3.10 -1.85 8.62
CA LEU A 98 3.59 -1.29 7.35
C LEU A 98 4.85 -0.42 7.50
N ARG A 99 5.49 -0.41 8.67
CA ARG A 99 6.78 0.27 8.86
C ARG A 99 7.79 -0.23 7.81
N LEU A 100 8.40 0.69 7.08
CA LEU A 100 9.30 0.47 5.95
C LEU A 100 8.68 -0.22 4.72
N LYS A 101 7.39 -0.54 4.74
CA LYS A 101 6.69 -1.23 3.64
C LYS A 101 5.64 -0.36 2.96
N GLY A 102 4.97 0.48 3.75
CA GLY A 102 3.81 1.24 3.34
C GLY A 102 3.94 2.73 3.60
N GLY A 103 3.06 3.49 2.95
CA GLY A 103 3.04 4.93 3.04
C GLY A 103 1.87 5.56 2.30
N LEU A 104 1.79 6.89 2.47
CA LEU A 104 0.80 7.74 1.85
C LEU A 104 1.39 8.38 0.60
N VAL A 105 0.65 8.33 -0.50
CA VAL A 105 0.98 8.94 -1.79
C VAL A 105 -0.14 9.91 -2.17
N SER A 106 0.21 11.12 -2.58
CA SER A 106 -0.76 12.14 -2.95
C SER A 106 -0.24 13.10 -3.99
N ASN A 107 -1.14 13.61 -4.82
CA ASN A 107 -0.88 14.74 -5.71
C ASN A 107 -0.78 16.07 -4.95
N ALA A 108 -1.38 16.16 -3.76
CA ALA A 108 -1.41 17.39 -2.98
C ALA A 108 -0.02 17.75 -2.45
N GLY A 109 0.21 19.06 -2.29
CA GLY A 109 1.47 19.58 -1.78
C GLY A 109 1.81 19.14 -0.35
N ARG A 110 3.12 19.11 -0.06
CA ARG A 110 3.64 18.63 1.22
C ARG A 110 2.99 19.30 2.44
N THR A 111 2.67 18.45 3.42
CA THR A 111 2.21 18.84 4.76
C THR A 111 3.18 18.33 5.82
N ASP A 112 3.92 19.24 6.46
CA ASP A 112 5.01 18.89 7.37
C ASP A 112 4.58 18.08 8.59
N SER A 113 3.39 18.35 9.14
CA SER A 113 2.87 17.58 10.27
C SER A 113 2.64 16.10 9.91
N ILE A 114 2.23 15.81 8.67
CA ILE A 114 2.08 14.45 8.18
C ILE A 114 3.46 13.83 7.93
N SER A 115 4.38 14.57 7.30
CA SER A 115 5.76 14.10 7.10
C SER A 115 6.43 13.72 8.43
N ASN A 116 6.28 14.56 9.45
CA ASN A 116 6.86 14.34 10.78
C ASN A 116 6.22 13.13 11.48
N LEU A 117 4.88 13.02 11.45
CA LEU A 117 4.16 11.89 12.04
C LEU A 117 4.56 10.57 11.38
N LEU A 118 4.41 10.46 10.06
CA LEU A 118 4.65 9.21 9.34
C LEU A 118 6.14 8.85 9.34
N GLY A 119 7.02 9.83 9.12
CA GLY A 119 8.47 9.65 9.15
C GLY A 119 8.97 9.12 10.49
N LYS A 120 8.46 9.64 11.62
CA LYS A 120 8.79 9.13 12.97
C LYS A 120 8.43 7.65 13.15
N HIS A 121 7.41 7.16 12.47
CA HIS A 121 6.96 5.77 12.53
C HIS A 121 7.49 4.89 11.38
N GLY A 122 8.37 5.42 10.53
CA GLY A 122 8.97 4.70 9.40
C GLY A 122 7.98 4.39 8.27
N THR A 123 6.88 5.13 8.20
CA THR A 123 5.90 5.11 7.11
C THR A 123 6.23 6.27 6.18
N TYR A 124 6.25 6.05 4.86
CA TYR A 124 6.61 7.13 3.95
C TYR A 124 5.42 8.05 3.66
N TYR A 125 5.73 9.29 3.28
CA TYR A 125 4.78 10.23 2.70
C TYR A 125 5.41 10.82 1.45
N ARG A 126 4.75 10.63 0.31
CA ARG A 126 5.09 11.26 -0.97
C ARG A 126 3.95 12.19 -1.36
N SER A 127 4.26 13.48 -1.36
CA SER A 127 3.41 14.55 -1.86
C SER A 127 3.80 14.87 -3.30
N ASP A 128 3.00 15.71 -3.95
CA ASP A 128 3.33 16.25 -5.28
C ASP A 128 3.54 15.14 -6.33
N VAL A 129 2.83 14.01 -6.18
CA VAL A 129 2.89 12.87 -7.11
C VAL A 129 1.79 12.99 -8.15
N GLU A 130 2.19 13.38 -9.35
CA GLU A 130 1.36 13.35 -10.55
C GLU A 130 2.10 12.64 -11.70
N PRO A 131 1.40 12.13 -12.72
CA PRO A 131 2.03 11.49 -13.86
C PRO A 131 3.10 12.39 -14.50
N ASN A 132 4.28 11.83 -14.78
CA ASN A 132 5.41 12.52 -15.43
C ASN A 132 6.00 13.72 -14.64
N THR A 133 5.81 13.75 -13.33
CA THR A 133 6.41 14.77 -12.46
C THR A 133 7.64 14.23 -11.70
N PRO A 134 8.51 15.10 -11.16
CA PRO A 134 9.60 14.68 -10.27
C PRO A 134 9.12 13.76 -9.13
N GLY A 135 7.96 14.04 -8.52
CA GLY A 135 7.41 13.23 -7.43
C GLY A 135 7.15 11.77 -7.82
N MET A 136 6.79 11.50 -9.07
CA MET A 136 6.65 10.13 -9.59
C MET A 136 8.00 9.39 -9.62
N PHE A 137 9.07 10.04 -10.08
CA PHE A 137 10.41 9.43 -10.13
C PHE A 137 10.99 9.19 -8.74
N GLU A 138 10.70 10.09 -7.79
CA GLU A 138 11.08 9.89 -6.40
C GLU A 138 10.34 8.69 -5.78
N LEU A 139 9.02 8.60 -6.00
CA LEU A 139 8.24 7.45 -5.58
C LEU A 139 8.77 6.14 -6.17
N ASP A 140 9.08 6.11 -7.48
CA ASP A 140 9.64 4.92 -8.14
C ASP A 140 10.94 4.46 -7.45
N ARG A 141 11.87 5.39 -7.20
CA ARG A 141 13.12 5.11 -6.47
C ARG A 141 12.84 4.54 -5.07
N ASP A 142 11.93 5.16 -4.32
CA ASP A 142 11.60 4.68 -2.97
C ASP A 142 10.94 3.31 -2.93
N LEU A 143 10.15 2.97 -3.95
CA LEU A 143 9.54 1.66 -4.08
C LEU A 143 10.59 0.61 -4.45
N ARG A 144 11.52 0.93 -5.37
CA ARG A 144 12.67 0.06 -5.71
C ARG A 144 13.50 -0.28 -4.48
N ASP A 145 13.91 0.72 -3.71
CA ASP A 145 14.68 0.54 -2.48
C ASP A 145 13.98 -0.38 -1.46
N ARG A 146 12.65 -0.45 -1.49
CA ARG A 146 11.86 -1.33 -0.63
C ARG A 146 11.80 -2.75 -1.17
N PHE A 147 11.59 -2.91 -2.47
CA PHE A 147 11.63 -4.23 -3.13
C PHE A 147 12.98 -4.91 -2.95
N GLU A 148 14.09 -4.17 -2.98
CA GLU A 148 15.43 -4.70 -2.73
C GLU A 148 15.66 -5.21 -1.29
N ARG A 149 14.80 -4.83 -0.34
CA ARG A 149 14.87 -5.26 1.06
C ARG A 149 13.99 -6.48 1.38
N ILE A 150 13.26 -6.99 0.39
CA ILE A 150 12.28 -8.08 0.52
C ILE A 150 12.88 -9.39 0.03
#